data_AF-E7GER1-F1
#
_entry.id   AF-E7GER1-F1
#
_cell.length_a   1.000
_cell.length_b   1.000
_cell.length_c   1.000
_cell.angle_alpha   90.00
_cell.angle_beta   90.00
_cell.angle_gamma   90.00
#
_symmetry.space_group_name_H-M   'P 1'
#
loop_
_entity.id
_entity.type
_entity.pdbx_description
1 polymer ?
#
loop_
_entity_poly.entity_id
_entity_poly.type
_entity_poly.pdbx_seq_one_letter_code
_entity_poly.pdbx_strand_id
1 'polypeptide(L)'
;MDLTSKVKEIRKFAKFGLVQFSKHCHERGLERGLSQLMILDMLTDNNNTIAQYKEHYKGANHPSYVILAKCHQNKKYYHIVIYEEVSALGGRKFSVSTVYQPSQNYFSHNGRYLKKKKDRLTTAHH
;
A
#
# COMPACT_ATOMS: atom_id res chain seq x y z
N MET A 1 -11.61 11.66 6.17
CA MET A 1 -11.09 11.41 4.81
C MET A 1 -11.85 10.25 4.19
N ASP A 2 -12.28 10.37 2.93
CA ASP A 2 -12.87 9.26 2.17
C ASP A 2 -11.78 8.40 1.52
N LEU A 3 -11.63 7.15 1.98
CA LEU A 3 -10.64 6.20 1.47
C LEU A 3 -10.96 5.74 0.04
N THR A 4 -12.23 5.73 -0.36
CA THR A 4 -12.63 5.36 -1.73
C THR A 4 -12.20 6.42 -2.73
N SER A 5 -12.37 7.70 -2.40
CA SER A 5 -11.84 8.80 -3.23
C SER A 5 -10.31 8.80 -3.25
N LYS A 6 -9.67 8.52 -2.11
CA LYS A 6 -8.21 8.49 -2.00
C LYS A 6 -7.57 7.37 -2.83
N VAL A 7 -8.13 6.16 -2.84
CA VAL A 7 -7.59 5.07 -3.69
C VAL A 7 -7.75 5.40 -5.18
N LYS A 8 -8.84 6.05 -5.59
CA LYS A 8 -9.03 6.52 -6.98
C LYS A 8 -8.00 7.58 -7.37
N GLU A 9 -7.64 8.46 -6.45
CA GLU A 9 -6.59 9.46 -6.67
C GLU A 9 -5.23 8.79 -6.86
N ILE A 10 -4.84 7.88 -5.95
CA ILE A 10 -3.58 7.14 -6.07
C ILE A 10 -3.54 6.36 -7.40
N ARG A 11 -4.64 5.71 -7.78
CA ARG A 11 -4.81 5.03 -9.07
C ARG A 11 -4.55 5.96 -10.26
N LYS A 12 -5.09 7.18 -10.22
CA LYS A 12 -4.86 8.20 -11.25
C LYS A 12 -3.38 8.53 -11.36
N PHE A 13 -2.70 8.80 -10.25
CA PHE A 13 -1.27 9.09 -10.24
C PHE A 13 -0.44 7.91 -10.77
N ALA A 14 -0.77 6.68 -10.36
CA ALA A 14 -0.10 5.47 -10.86
C ALA A 14 -0.28 5.29 -12.38
N LYS A 15 -1.49 5.53 -12.91
CA LYS A 15 -1.78 5.45 -14.35
C LYS A 15 -0.89 6.39 -15.18
N PHE A 16 -0.54 7.55 -14.65
CA PHE A 16 0.33 8.52 -15.31
C PHE A 16 1.81 8.38 -14.94
N GLY A 17 2.21 7.33 -14.20
CA GLY A 17 3.60 7.14 -13.78
C GLY A 17 4.10 8.20 -12.79
N LEU A 18 3.20 8.90 -12.09
CA LEU A 18 3.52 10.00 -11.17
C LEU A 18 3.78 9.53 -9.74
N VAL A 19 3.85 8.21 -9.52
CA VAL A 19 4.15 7.61 -8.23
C VAL A 19 5.64 7.33 -8.15
N GLN A 20 6.29 7.83 -7.10
CA GLN A 20 7.71 7.61 -6.86
C GLN A 20 7.93 6.28 -6.14
N PHE A 21 9.08 5.64 -6.36
CA PHE A 21 9.46 4.40 -5.69
C PHE A 21 10.68 4.66 -4.82
N SER A 22 10.59 4.32 -3.54
CA SER A 22 11.75 4.36 -2.66
C SER A 22 12.78 3.30 -3.07
N LYS A 23 14.05 3.51 -2.71
CA LYS A 23 15.10 2.49 -2.85
C LYS A 23 14.71 1.17 -2.16
N HIS A 24 14.16 1.28 -0.96
CA HIS A 24 13.70 0.11 -0.20
C HIS A 24 12.58 -0.65 -0.94
N CYS A 25 11.65 0.04 -1.59
CA CYS A 25 10.63 -0.62 -2.41
C CYS A 25 11.25 -1.38 -3.59
N HIS A 26 12.26 -0.80 -4.24
CA HIS A 26 12.95 -1.45 -5.35
C HIS A 26 13.61 -2.76 -4.91
N GLU A 27 14.37 -2.73 -3.81
CA GLU A 27 15.03 -3.91 -3.23
C GLU A 27 14.01 -5.00 -2.85
N ARG A 28 12.94 -4.64 -2.13
CA ARG A 28 11.90 -5.59 -1.72
C ARG A 28 11.09 -6.12 -2.89
N GLY A 29 10.92 -5.32 -3.95
CA GLY A 29 10.30 -5.75 -5.20
C GLY A 29 11.13 -6.85 -5.88
N LEU A 30 12.44 -6.62 -6.03
CA LEU A 30 13.36 -7.58 -6.67
C LEU A 30 13.39 -8.93 -5.95
N GLU A 31 13.50 -8.95 -4.62
CA GLU A 31 13.43 -10.19 -3.82
C GLU A 31 12.17 -11.03 -4.08
N ARG A 32 11.09 -10.38 -4.55
CA ARG A 32 9.77 -10.98 -4.77
C ARG A 32 9.45 -11.20 -6.23
N GLY A 33 10.39 -10.93 -7.13
CA GLY A 33 10.17 -10.97 -8.58
C GLY A 33 9.13 -9.94 -9.05
N LEU A 34 9.04 -8.78 -8.39
CA LEU A 34 8.15 -7.68 -8.76
C LEU A 34 8.96 -6.52 -9.37
N SER A 35 8.66 -6.17 -10.62
CA SER A 35 9.16 -4.92 -11.21
C SER A 35 8.29 -3.73 -10.81
N GLN A 36 8.81 -2.51 -10.98
CA GLN A 36 8.03 -1.29 -10.77
C GLN A 36 6.78 -1.25 -11.65
N LEU A 37 6.88 -1.71 -12.91
CA LEU A 37 5.74 -1.81 -13.82
C LEU A 37 4.64 -2.73 -13.28
N MET A 38 5.01 -3.87 -12.67
CA MET A 38 4.05 -4.77 -12.03
C MET A 38 3.35 -4.10 -10.84
N ILE A 39 4.09 -3.28 -10.07
CA ILE A 39 3.51 -2.54 -8.95
C ILE A 39 2.58 -1.44 -9.46
N LEU A 40 2.95 -0.71 -10.51
CA LEU A 40 2.07 0.27 -11.14
C LEU A 40 0.79 -0.38 -11.67
N ASP A 41 0.91 -1.53 -12.35
CA ASP A 41 -0.24 -2.32 -12.84
C ASP A 41 -1.19 -2.74 -11.70
N MET A 42 -0.64 -3.18 -10.57
CA MET A 42 -1.42 -3.46 -9.36
C MET A 42 -2.14 -2.22 -8.81
N LEU A 43 -1.51 -1.04 -8.88
CA LEU A 43 -2.08 0.22 -8.42
C LEU A 43 -3.13 0.80 -9.38
N THR A 44 -3.07 0.45 -10.67
CA THR A 44 -4.06 0.87 -11.66
C THR A 44 -5.31 0.00 -11.69
N ASP A 45 -5.26 -1.21 -11.10
CA ASP A 45 -6.39 -2.13 -11.02
C ASP A 45 -7.61 -1.54 -10.29
N ASN A 46 -8.81 -1.80 -10.81
CA ASN A 46 -10.05 -1.25 -10.25
C ASN A 46 -10.48 -1.90 -8.93
N ASN A 47 -10.01 -3.11 -8.64
CA ASN A 47 -10.36 -3.90 -7.46
C ASN A 47 -9.40 -3.69 -6.29
N ASN A 48 -8.37 -2.87 -6.45
CA ASN A 48 -7.51 -2.51 -5.33
C ASN A 48 -8.27 -1.65 -4.30
N THR A 49 -7.87 -1.77 -3.04
CA THR A 49 -8.51 -1.06 -1.93
C THR A 49 -7.48 -0.67 -0.88
N ILE A 50 -7.73 0.43 -0.17
CA ILE A 50 -6.95 0.76 1.02
C ILE A 50 -7.39 -0.18 2.15
N ALA A 51 -6.47 -1.02 2.63
CA ALA A 51 -6.69 -1.95 3.73
C ALA A 51 -6.36 -1.32 5.10
N GLN A 52 -5.43 -0.35 5.13
CA GLN A 52 -5.05 0.38 6.33
C GLN A 52 -4.68 1.82 5.99
N TYR A 53 -4.97 2.72 6.92
CA TYR A 53 -4.56 4.11 6.88
C TYR A 53 -3.99 4.52 8.23
N LYS A 54 -2.92 5.31 8.22
CA LYS A 54 -2.38 5.98 9.41
C LYS A 54 -1.95 7.40 9.04
N GLU A 55 -2.44 8.37 9.79
CA GLU A 55 -2.04 9.79 9.66
C GLU A 55 -0.55 9.99 9.90
N HIS A 56 0.00 9.26 10.89
CA HIS A 56 1.41 9.31 11.24
C HIS A 56 1.95 7.89 11.41
N TYR A 57 3.10 7.61 10.84
CA TYR A 57 3.73 6.28 10.92
C TYR A 57 5.22 6.38 11.22
N LYS A 58 5.66 5.75 12.32
CA LYS A 58 7.08 5.60 12.72
C LYS A 58 7.91 6.89 12.60
N GLY A 59 7.39 8.01 13.11
CA GLY A 59 8.10 9.30 13.10
C GLY A 59 8.01 10.07 11.78
N ALA A 60 7.33 9.53 10.76
CA ALA A 60 6.97 10.29 9.59
C ALA A 60 5.74 11.17 9.86
N ASN A 61 5.87 12.47 9.57
CA ASN A 61 4.81 13.48 9.73
C ASN A 61 3.81 13.49 8.56
N HIS A 62 3.79 12.44 7.74
CA HIS A 62 2.95 12.36 6.55
C HIS A 62 2.07 11.10 6.56
N PRO A 63 0.85 11.19 6.00
CA PRO A 63 -0.08 10.07 5.96
C PRO A 63 0.46 8.88 5.17
N SER A 64 0.01 7.69 5.58
CA SER A 64 0.39 6.42 4.99
C SER A 64 -0.83 5.55 4.70
N TYR A 65 -0.78 4.87 3.56
CA TYR A 65 -1.82 4.00 3.05
C TYR A 65 -1.23 2.64 2.76
N VAL A 66 -1.93 1.58 3.16
CA VAL A 66 -1.61 0.22 2.74
C VAL A 66 -2.67 -0.19 1.72
N ILE A 67 -2.28 -0.27 0.46
CA ILE A 67 -3.13 -0.73 -0.62
C ILE A 67 -2.98 -2.23 -0.76
N LEU A 68 -4.11 -2.92 -0.72
CA LEU A 68 -4.23 -4.31 -1.07
C LEU A 68 -4.54 -4.41 -2.56
N ALA A 69 -3.68 -5.10 -3.30
CA ALA A 69 -3.83 -5.30 -4.74
C ALA A 69 -3.41 -6.72 -5.15
N LYS A 70 -3.98 -7.23 -6.24
CA LYS A 70 -3.64 -8.54 -6.82
C LYS A 70 -2.70 -8.33 -8.00
N CYS A 71 -1.53 -8.98 -7.98
CA CYS A 71 -0.65 -9.01 -9.13
C CYS A 71 -1.27 -9.86 -10.25
N HIS A 72 -1.42 -9.29 -11.44
CA HIS A 72 -2.05 -9.99 -12.55
C HIS A 72 -1.17 -11.10 -13.12
N GLN A 73 0.16 -10.97 -13.09
CA GLN A 73 1.07 -12.00 -13.61
C GLN A 73 1.09 -13.25 -12.74
N ASN A 74 1.30 -13.11 -11.42
CA ASN A 74 1.46 -14.25 -10.52
C ASN A 74 0.22 -14.60 -9.68
N LYS A 75 -0.87 -13.83 -9.85
CA LYS A 75 -2.17 -14.00 -9.17
C LYS A 75 -2.14 -13.89 -7.63
N LYS A 76 -1.02 -13.45 -7.03
CA LYS A 76 -0.89 -13.26 -5.57
C LYS A 76 -1.36 -11.86 -5.14
N TYR A 77 -1.78 -11.75 -3.88
CA TYR A 77 -2.10 -10.47 -3.26
C TYR A 77 -0.89 -9.87 -2.57
N TYR A 78 -0.75 -8.56 -2.69
CA TYR A 78 0.31 -7.77 -2.09
C TYR A 78 -0.27 -6.57 -1.32
N HIS A 79 0.43 -6.20 -0.26
CA HIS A 79 0.32 -4.90 0.38
C HIS A 79 1.37 -3.96 -0.18
N ILE A 80 0.92 -2.83 -0.68
CA ILE A 80 1.74 -1.75 -1.22
C ILE A 80 1.61 -0.57 -0.27
N VAL A 81 2.71 -0.17 0.36
CA VAL A 81 2.72 0.94 1.32
C VAL A 81 3.04 2.23 0.58
N ILE A 82 2.16 3.21 0.69
CA ILE A 82 2.26 4.50 0.02
C ILE A 82 2.23 5.62 1.05
N TYR A 83 3.18 6.54 0.94
CA TYR A 83 3.16 7.81 1.65
C TYR A 83 2.60 8.91 0.75
N GLU A 84 1.89 9.86 1.36
CA GLU A 84 1.42 11.07 0.69
C GLU A 84 2.09 12.28 1.32
N GLU A 85 2.77 13.06 0.50
CA GLU A 85 3.34 14.35 0.88
C GLU A 85 2.66 15.46 0.10
N VAL A 86 2.63 16.66 0.67
CA VAL A 86 2.17 17.87 -0.02
C VAL A 86 3.40 18.74 -0.29
N SER A 87 3.63 19.07 -1.55
CA SER A 87 4.73 19.96 -1.94
C SER A 87 4.50 21.38 -1.42
N ALA A 88 5.54 22.20 -1.40
CA ALA A 88 5.43 23.61 -1.03
C ALA A 88 4.43 24.40 -1.90
N LEU A 89 4.15 23.93 -3.12
CA LEU A 89 3.18 24.52 -4.04
C LEU A 89 1.77 23.92 -3.91
N GLY A 90 1.52 23.08 -2.89
CA GLY A 90 0.23 22.43 -2.65
C GLY A 90 -0.03 21.17 -3.50
N GLY A 91 0.93 20.76 -4.34
CA GLY A 91 0.80 19.56 -5.17
C GLY A 91 1.01 18.28 -4.36
N ARG A 92 0.13 17.29 -4.53
CA ARG A 92 0.25 15.98 -3.88
C ARG A 92 1.34 15.14 -4.53
N LYS A 93 2.12 14.44 -3.72
CA LYS A 93 3.13 13.48 -4.13
C LYS A 93 2.85 12.15 -3.46
N PHE A 94 2.84 11.06 -4.23
CA PHE A 94 2.67 9.71 -3.71
C PHE A 94 3.96 8.92 -3.91
N SER A 95 4.42 8.29 -2.84
CA SER A 95 5.67 7.54 -2.82
C SER A 95 5.43 6.12 -2.30
N VAL A 96 5.71 5.11 -3.11
CA VAL A 96 5.70 3.71 -2.69
C VAL A 96 6.93 3.45 -1.83
N SER A 97 6.69 3.21 -0.54
CA SER A 97 7.73 2.94 0.43
C SER A 97 8.21 1.50 0.38
N THR A 98 7.29 0.55 0.27
CA THR A 98 7.61 -0.88 0.25
C THR A 98 6.45 -1.69 -0.33
N VAL A 99 6.75 -2.94 -0.70
CA VAL A 99 5.78 -3.92 -1.18
C VAL A 99 6.05 -5.26 -0.49
N TYR A 100 5.02 -5.92 0.01
CA TYR A 100 5.15 -7.21 0.67
C TYR A 100 3.90 -8.08 0.49
N GLN A 101 4.07 -9.40 0.55
CA GLN A 101 2.95 -10.33 0.59
C GLN A 101 2.37 -10.33 2.01
N PRO A 102 1.05 -10.15 2.20
CA PRO A 102 0.43 -10.19 3.52
C PRO A 102 0.68 -11.55 4.19
N SER A 103 1.05 -11.53 5.47
CA SER A 103 1.26 -12.76 6.24
C SER A 103 -0.07 -13.50 6.42
N GLN A 104 -0.09 -14.79 6.07
CA GLN A 104 -1.26 -15.65 6.24
C GLN A 104 -1.63 -15.90 7.72
N ASN A 105 -0.79 -15.49 8.67
CA ASN A 105 -1.09 -15.60 10.10
C ASN A 105 -1.98 -14.44 10.59
N TYR A 106 -1.93 -13.30 9.89
CA TYR A 106 -2.63 -12.07 10.27
C TYR A 106 -3.71 -11.67 9.24
N PHE A 107 -3.57 -12.14 8.00
CA PHE A 107 -4.39 -11.76 6.87
C PHE A 107 -4.89 -12.98 6.09
N SER A 108 -6.14 -12.97 5.64
CA SER A 108 -6.73 -13.99 4.78
C SER A 108 -6.07 -14.00 3.41
N HIS A 109 -6.40 -15.00 2.58
CA HIS A 109 -5.83 -15.15 1.23
C HIS A 109 -6.03 -13.93 0.33
N ASN A 110 -7.03 -13.10 0.63
CA ASN A 110 -7.33 -11.83 -0.04
C ASN A 110 -6.70 -10.62 0.66
N GLY A 111 -5.75 -10.80 1.59
CA GLY A 111 -5.04 -9.75 2.32
C GLY A 111 -5.86 -8.95 3.33
N ARG A 112 -7.12 -9.30 3.59
CA ARG A 112 -7.92 -8.70 4.68
C ARG A 112 -7.54 -9.30 6.03
N TYR A 113 -7.73 -8.59 7.13
CA TYR A 113 -7.40 -9.12 8.46
C TYR A 113 -8.21 -10.39 8.80
N LEU A 114 -7.55 -11.38 9.41
CA LEU A 114 -8.18 -12.62 9.89
C LEU A 114 -9.03 -12.44 11.15
N LYS A 115 -8.68 -11.49 12.03
CA LYS A 115 -9.37 -11.26 13.32
C LYS A 115 -10.12 -9.93 13.38
N LYS A 116 -11.30 -9.95 14.02
CA LYS A 116 -12.10 -8.75 14.31
C LYS A 116 -11.31 -7.82 15.26
N LYS A 117 -11.61 -6.51 15.21
CA LYS A 117 -10.87 -5.46 15.95
C LYS A 117 -10.80 -5.69 17.47
N LYS A 118 -11.78 -6.40 18.05
CA LYS A 118 -11.83 -6.75 19.49
C LYS A 118 -10.68 -7.65 19.96
N ASP A 119 -10.15 -8.52 19.10
CA ASP A 119 -9.09 -9.47 19.47
C ASP A 119 -7.67 -8.90 19.27
N ARG A 120 -7.55 -7.62 18.91
CA ARG A 120 -6.27 -6.95 18.61
C ARG A 120 -5.65 -6.26 19.82
N LEU A 121 -6.43 -6.01 20.87
CA LEU A 121 -5.99 -5.29 22.08
C LEU A 121 -5.39 -6.23 23.14
N THR A 122 -5.50 -7.55 22.98
CA THR A 122 -5.11 -8.53 24.01
C THR A 122 -3.72 -9.14 23.83
N THR A 123 -3.04 -8.91 22.70
CA THR A 123 -1.73 -9.54 22.40
C THR A 123 -0.55 -8.57 22.34
N ALA A 124 -0.70 -7.33 22.82
CA ALA A 124 0.40 -6.36 22.90
C ALA A 124 1.15 -6.37 24.25
N HIS A 125 0.84 -7.31 25.15
CA HIS A 125 1.57 -7.52 26.39
C HIS A 125 1.87 -9.00 26.56
N HIS A 126 3.08 -9.42 26.14
CA HIS A 126 3.86 -10.47 26.77
C HIS A 126 5.30 -10.39 26.28
#